data_AF-A0A9D9GLM2-F1
#
_entry.id   AF-A0A9D9GLM2-F1
#
_cell.length_a   1.000
_cell.length_b   1.000
_cell.length_c   1.000
_cell.angle_alpha   90.00
_cell.angle_beta   90.00
_cell.angle_gamma   90.00
#
_symmetry.space_group_name_H-M   'P 1'
#
loop_
_entity.id
_entity.type
_entity.pdbx_description
1 polymer ?
#
loop_
_entity_poly.entity_id
_entity_poly.type
_entity_poly.pdbx_seq_one_letter_code
_entity_poly.pdbx_strand_id
1 'polypeptide(L)'
;GDLTKPENQKIATEMLWNEICQMRKGGKYAGLHPERWLPATMGVLSEGFSEANHMLNSTMKMVRPKFCEKYADLIDFLMTTEGKNIFNDKNLDSISKL
;
A
#
# COMPACT_ATOMS: atom_id res chain seq x y z
N GLY A 1 2.77 17.89 -5.94
CA GLY A 1 4.09 18.07 -6.56
C GLY A 1 4.25 17.05 -7.66
N ASP A 2 5.15 17.27 -8.60
CA ASP A 2 5.43 16.34 -9.70
C ASP A 2 6.00 15.00 -9.16
N LEU A 3 5.20 13.92 -9.22
CA LEU A 3 5.53 12.60 -8.70
C LEU A 3 6.49 11.81 -9.60
N THR A 4 6.90 12.36 -10.76
CA THR A 4 7.97 11.75 -11.55
C THR A 4 9.35 11.97 -10.93
N LYS A 5 9.47 12.93 -10.00
CA LYS A 5 10.73 13.24 -9.31
C LYS A 5 10.97 12.29 -8.12
N PRO A 6 12.16 11.66 -8.01
CA PRO A 6 12.46 10.70 -6.94
C PRO A 6 12.29 11.26 -5.52
N GLU A 7 12.60 12.53 -5.30
CA GLU A 7 12.38 13.20 -4.00
C GLU A 7 10.90 13.22 -3.63
N ASN A 8 10.04 13.63 -4.57
CA ASN A 8 8.60 13.72 -4.33
C ASN A 8 7.96 12.34 -4.15
N GLN A 9 8.47 11.31 -4.83
CA GLN A 9 8.04 9.92 -4.63
C GLN A 9 8.31 9.45 -3.21
N LYS A 10 9.50 9.74 -2.67
CA LYS A 10 9.86 9.40 -1.29
C LYS A 10 8.98 10.15 -0.30
N ILE A 11 8.77 11.45 -0.50
CA ILE A 11 7.88 12.25 0.35
C ILE A 11 6.46 11.67 0.35
N ALA A 12 5.89 11.36 -0.83
CA ALA A 12 4.56 10.77 -0.93
C ALA A 12 4.48 9.38 -0.26
N THR A 13 5.50 8.54 -0.45
CA THR A 13 5.62 7.24 0.24
C THR A 13 5.63 7.41 1.75
N GLU A 14 6.43 8.36 2.25
CA GLU A 14 6.56 8.63 3.67
C GLU A 14 5.24 9.16 4.27
N MET A 15 4.53 10.03 3.56
CA MET A 15 3.21 10.51 3.97
C MET A 15 2.20 9.36 4.12
N LEU A 16 2.12 8.46 3.13
CA LEU A 16 1.25 7.29 3.20
C LEU A 16 1.61 6.37 4.38
N TRP A 17 2.90 6.13 4.61
CA TRP A 17 3.34 5.32 5.73
C TRP A 17 3.07 5.98 7.09
N ASN A 18 3.20 7.30 7.17
CA ASN A 18 2.95 8.05 8.38
C ASN A 18 1.48 7.97 8.82
N GLU A 19 0.53 7.92 7.87
CA GLU A 19 -0.88 7.66 8.16
C GLU A 19 -1.07 6.29 8.83
N ILE A 20 -0.41 5.25 8.32
CA ILE A 20 -0.44 3.91 8.95
C ILE A 20 0.22 3.96 10.34
N CYS A 21 1.32 4.70 10.49
CA CYS A 21 2.01 4.87 11.76
C CYS A 21 1.17 5.59 12.82
N GLN A 22 0.16 6.39 12.45
CA GLN A 22 -0.76 7.00 13.42
C GLN A 22 -1.55 5.96 14.25
N MET A 23 -1.70 4.73 13.74
CA MET A 23 -2.34 3.62 14.47
C MET A 23 -1.38 2.87 15.40
N ARG A 24 -0.06 3.07 15.25
CA ARG A 24 0.96 2.46 16.11
C ARG A 24 1.09 3.22 17.42
N LYS A 25 1.81 2.61 18.37
CA LYS A 25 2.17 3.25 19.64
C LYS A 25 2.83 4.62 19.40
N GLY A 26 2.31 5.65 20.08
CA GLY A 26 2.77 7.04 19.94
C GLY A 26 2.03 7.85 18.88
N GLY A 27 1.20 7.22 18.03
CA GLY A 27 0.33 7.91 17.09
C GLY A 27 -1.01 8.32 17.70
N LYS A 28 -1.76 9.18 16.99
CA LYS A 28 -3.08 9.69 17.41
C LYS A 28 -4.11 8.58 17.68
N TYR A 29 -3.99 7.45 16.99
CA TYR A 29 -4.93 6.34 17.02
C TYR A 29 -4.35 5.10 17.72
N ALA A 30 -3.31 5.28 18.54
CA ALA A 30 -2.68 4.20 19.29
C ALA A 30 -3.69 3.47 20.18
N GLY A 31 -3.66 2.14 20.17
CA GLY A 31 -4.50 1.29 21.02
C GLY A 31 -5.90 1.00 20.48
N LEU A 32 -6.29 1.54 19.33
CA LEU A 32 -7.57 1.17 18.67
C LEU A 32 -7.57 -0.28 18.14
N HIS A 33 -6.39 -0.81 17.82
CA HIS A 33 -6.21 -2.17 17.31
C HIS A 33 -5.04 -2.87 18.03
N PRO A 34 -5.07 -4.21 18.16
CA PRO A 34 -3.90 -4.96 18.59
C PRO A 34 -2.71 -4.70 17.66
N GLU A 35 -1.51 -4.52 18.22
CA GLU A 35 -0.31 -4.20 17.41
C GLU A 35 -0.01 -5.26 16.34
N ARG A 36 -0.32 -6.53 16.62
CA ARG A 36 -0.16 -7.65 15.69
C ARG A 36 -1.05 -7.58 14.45
N TRP A 37 -2.10 -6.76 14.46
CA TRP A 37 -2.97 -6.55 13.29
C TRP A 37 -2.44 -5.47 12.36
N LEU A 38 -1.53 -4.62 12.85
CA LEU A 38 -0.96 -3.56 12.02
C LEU A 38 0.04 -4.17 11.03
N PRO A 39 -0.02 -3.74 9.76
CA PRO A 39 0.85 -4.31 8.73
C PRO A 39 2.32 -3.97 9.03
N ALA A 40 3.26 -4.83 8.64
CA ALA A 40 4.70 -4.58 8.84
C ALA A 40 5.30 -3.65 7.76
N THR A 41 4.68 -3.59 6.58
CA THR A 41 5.06 -2.78 5.41
C THR A 41 3.80 -2.40 4.65
N MET A 42 3.93 -1.68 3.54
CA MET A 42 2.81 -1.36 2.64
C MET A 42 3.22 -1.50 1.18
N GLY A 43 2.24 -1.85 0.34
CA GLY A 43 2.33 -1.80 -1.11
C GLY A 43 1.47 -0.67 -1.66
N VAL A 44 1.98 0.10 -2.62
CA VAL A 44 1.22 1.11 -3.36
C VAL A 44 0.79 0.53 -4.70
N LEU A 45 -0.44 0.82 -5.11
CA LEU A 45 -0.99 0.42 -6.39
C LEU A 45 -1.20 1.66 -7.25
N SER A 46 -0.84 1.60 -8.53
CA SER A 46 -1.03 2.69 -9.48
C SER A 46 -2.47 2.81 -10.00
N GLU A 47 -3.34 1.85 -9.68
CA GLU A 47 -4.74 1.84 -10.07
C GLU A 47 -5.63 1.54 -8.85
N GLY A 48 -6.80 2.19 -8.81
CA GLY A 48 -7.82 1.91 -7.80
C GLY A 48 -8.65 0.67 -8.13
N PHE A 49 -9.40 0.18 -7.14
CA PHE A 49 -10.35 -0.92 -7.35
C PHE A 49 -11.63 -0.40 -8.00
N SER A 50 -12.10 -1.10 -9.03
CA SER A 50 -13.34 -0.76 -9.73
C SER A 50 -14.11 -2.02 -10.15
N GLU A 51 -15.36 -1.85 -10.56
CA GLU A 51 -16.11 -2.93 -11.22
C GLU A 51 -15.52 -3.25 -12.60
N ALA A 52 -15.01 -2.22 -13.32
CA ALA A 52 -14.44 -2.36 -14.66
C ALA A 52 -13.17 -3.21 -14.69
N ASN A 53 -12.34 -3.15 -13.64
CA ASN A 53 -11.18 -4.04 -13.48
C ASN A 53 -11.51 -5.31 -12.66
N HIS A 54 -12.79 -5.58 -12.41
CA HIS A 54 -13.32 -6.76 -11.71
C HIS A 54 -12.80 -6.96 -10.28
N MET A 55 -12.24 -5.91 -9.66
CA MET A 55 -11.77 -5.96 -8.27
C MET A 55 -12.87 -5.64 -7.28
N LEU A 56 -13.92 -4.95 -7.71
CA LEU A 56 -15.14 -4.74 -6.95
C LEU A 56 -16.31 -5.51 -7.59
N ASN A 57 -17.19 -6.04 -6.75
CA ASN A 57 -18.48 -6.54 -7.20
C ASN A 57 -19.53 -5.39 -7.27
N SER A 58 -20.74 -5.69 -7.72
CA SER A 58 -21.85 -4.72 -7.83
C SER A 58 -22.33 -4.12 -6.50
N THR A 59 -21.83 -4.63 -5.36
CA THR A 59 -22.06 -4.06 -4.03
C THR A 59 -20.87 -3.25 -3.53
N MET A 60 -19.91 -2.93 -4.40
CA MET A 60 -18.66 -2.24 -4.11
C MET A 60 -17.76 -2.95 -3.08
N LYS A 61 -17.92 -4.27 -2.93
CA LYS A 61 -17.04 -5.09 -2.08
C LYS A 61 -15.90 -5.66 -2.90
N MET A 62 -14.71 -5.70 -2.30
CA MET A 62 -13.53 -6.29 -2.90
C MET A 62 -13.71 -7.78 -3.19
N VAL A 63 -13.33 -8.20 -4.39
CA VAL A 63 -13.25 -9.60 -4.81
C VAL A 63 -11.85 -10.13 -4.52
N ARG A 64 -11.64 -10.59 -3.28
CA ARG A 64 -10.31 -11.02 -2.78
C ARG A 64 -9.58 -12.01 -3.70
N PRO A 65 -10.20 -13.08 -4.24
CA PRO A 65 -9.49 -14.01 -5.12
C PRO A 65 -8.89 -13.33 -6.36
N LYS A 66 -9.62 -12.37 -6.96
CA LYS A 66 -9.15 -11.63 -8.14
C LYS A 66 -8.02 -10.67 -7.82
N PHE A 67 -8.09 -10.01 -6.66
CA PHE A 67 -6.98 -9.20 -6.16
C PHE A 67 -5.72 -10.04 -5.95
N CYS A 68 -5.84 -11.16 -5.22
CA CYS A 68 -4.71 -12.04 -4.94
C CYS A 68 -4.10 -12.65 -6.22
N GLU A 69 -4.92 -13.00 -7.21
CA GLU A 69 -4.45 -13.51 -8.51
C GLU A 69 -3.64 -12.46 -9.28
N LYS A 70 -4.15 -11.22 -9.38
CA LYS A 70 -3.48 -10.15 -10.13
C LYS A 70 -2.20 -9.66 -9.47
N TYR A 71 -2.18 -9.59 -8.14
CA TYR A 71 -1.07 -9.00 -7.36
C TYR A 71 -0.26 -10.05 -6.59
N ALA A 72 -0.31 -11.32 -6.98
CA ALA A 72 0.42 -12.41 -6.31
C ALA A 72 1.92 -12.07 -6.17
N ASP A 73 2.57 -11.68 -7.27
CA ASP A 73 3.99 -11.32 -7.28
C ASP A 73 4.33 -10.15 -6.36
N LEU A 74 3.43 -9.15 -6.28
CA LEU A 74 3.61 -8.01 -5.38
C LEU A 74 3.46 -8.44 -3.92
N ILE A 75 2.46 -9.27 -3.62
CA ILE A 75 2.23 -9.81 -2.27
C ILE A 75 3.45 -10.62 -1.83
N ASP A 76 3.95 -11.51 -2.68
CA ASP A 76 5.13 -12.33 -2.39
C ASP A 76 6.38 -11.45 -2.19
N PHE A 77 6.56 -10.45 -3.05
CA PHE A 77 7.64 -9.47 -2.89
C PHE A 77 7.59 -8.75 -1.55
N LEU A 78 6.41 -8.30 -1.10
CA LEU A 78 6.23 -7.60 0.19
C LEU A 78 6.54 -8.48 1.41
N MET A 79 6.54 -9.81 1.26
CA MET A 79 6.92 -10.73 2.32
C MET A 79 8.45 -10.93 2.45
N THR A 80 9.22 -10.50 1.44
CA THR A 80 10.69 -10.55 1.47
C THR A 80 11.29 -9.50 2.40
N THR A 81 12.58 -9.61 2.72
CA THR A 81 13.31 -8.58 3.47
C THR A 81 13.36 -7.24 2.72
N GLU A 82 13.47 -7.28 1.39
CA GLU A 82 13.51 -6.09 0.55
C GLU A 82 12.16 -5.37 0.52
N GLY A 83 11.06 -6.11 0.35
CA GLY A 83 9.71 -5.57 0.33
C GLY A 83 9.23 -4.97 1.66
N LYS A 84 9.94 -5.24 2.77
CA LYS A 84 9.70 -4.56 4.06
C LYS A 84 10.13 -3.10 4.05
N ASN A 85 11.04 -2.70 3.16
CA ASN A 85 11.38 -1.30 2.99
C ASN A 85 10.25 -0.60 2.23
N ILE A 86 9.65 0.43 2.82
CA ILE A 86 8.57 1.20 2.18
C ILE A 86 9.03 1.92 0.91
N PHE A 87 10.32 2.27 0.80
CA PHE A 87 10.93 2.91 -0.37
C PHE A 87 11.44 1.91 -1.41
N ASN A 88 10.87 0.71 -1.45
CA ASN A 88 11.20 -0.29 -2.46
C ASN A 88 10.79 0.17 -3.87
N ASP A 89 11.42 -0.44 -4.87
CA ASP A 89 11.23 -0.07 -6.28
C ASP A 89 9.78 -0.22 -6.75
N LYS A 90 9.03 -1.21 -6.23
CA LYS A 90 7.61 -1.43 -6.60
C LYS A 90 6.72 -0.26 -6.15
N ASN A 91 6.95 0.25 -4.95
CA ASN A 91 6.21 1.40 -4.43
C ASN A 91 6.58 2.69 -5.16
N LEU A 92 7.86 2.94 -5.38
CA LEU A 92 8.32 4.14 -6.07
C LEU A 92 7.83 4.17 -7.53
N ASP A 93 7.89 3.04 -8.23
CA ASP A 93 7.34 2.89 -9.58
C ASP A 93 5.83 3.14 -9.59
N SER A 94 5.08 2.57 -8.64
CA SER A 94 3.63 2.77 -8.54
C SER A 94 3.26 4.24 -8.28
N ILE A 95 4.00 4.92 -7.40
CA ILE A 95 3.78 6.35 -7.10
C ILE A 95 4.11 7.23 -8.30
N SER A 96 5.10 6.87 -9.11
CA SER A 96 5.46 7.63 -10.30
C SER A 96 4.35 7.66 -11.37
N LYS A 97 3.39 6.73 -11.28
CA LYS A 97 2.29 6.53 -12.22
C LYS A 97 0.95 7.12 -11.72
N LEU A 98 0.92 7.69 -10.52
CA LEU A 98 -0.24 8.39 -9.94
C LEU A 98 -0.29 9.84 -10.41
#